data_AF-A0A453M9E0-F1
#
_entry.id   AF-A0A453M9E0-F1
#
_cell.length_a   1.000
_cell.length_b   1.000
_cell.length_c   1.000
_cell.angle_alpha   90.00
_cell.angle_beta   90.00
_cell.angle_gamma   90.00
#
_symmetry.space_group_name_H-M   'P 1'
#
loop_
_entity.id
_entity.type
_entity.pdbx_description
1 polymer ?
#
loop_
_entity_poly.entity_id
_entity_poly.type
_entity_poly.pdbx_seq_one_letter_code
_entity_poly.pdbx_strand_id
1 'polypeptide(L)' 'FDIDANGILNVSAEDKTTGQKNKITITNDKGRLSKDDIEKMVQEHHPGREDRLQAAR' A
#
# COMPACT_ATOMS: atom_id res chain seq x y z
N PHE A 1 -1.11 0.98 -11.33
CA PHE A 1 -1.07 -0.05 -10.27
C PHE A 1 -2.36 -0.85 -10.40
N ASP A 2 -2.26 -2.17 -10.45
CA ASP A 2 -3.41 -3.07 -10.59
C ASP A 2 -3.25 -4.26 -9.65
N ILE A 3 -4.30 -4.61 -8.91
CA ILE A 3 -4.30 -5.73 -7.96
C ILE A 3 -5.29 -6.77 -8.46
N ASP A 4 -4.82 -7.99 -8.71
CA ASP A 4 -5.69 -9.08 -9.16
C ASP A 4 -6.37 -9.81 -7.99
N ALA A 5 -7.33 -10.69 -8.32
CA ALA A 5 -8.07 -11.49 -7.34
C ALA A 5 -7.17 -12.45 -6.52
N ASN A 6 -5.94 -12.71 -6.97
CA ASN A 6 -4.95 -13.53 -6.26
C ASN A 6 -4.06 -12.70 -5.31
N GLY A 7 -4.25 -11.38 -5.28
CA GLY A 7 -3.47 -10.44 -4.48
C GLY A 7 -2.10 -10.12 -5.06
N ILE A 8 -1.89 -10.36 -6.36
CA ILE A 8 -0.68 -9.97 -7.10
C ILE A 8 -0.82 -8.50 -7.50
N LEU A 9 0.16 -7.69 -7.09
CA LEU A 9 0.22 -6.27 -7.44
C LEU A 9 1.09 -6.10 -8.69
N ASN A 10 0.47 -5.64 -9.77
CA ASN A 10 1.13 -5.25 -11.00
C ASN A 10 1.47 -3.74 -10.96
N VAL A 11 2.76 -3.43 -10.97
CA VAL A 11 3.27 -2.06 -11.06
C VAL A 11 3.88 -1.85 -12.43
N SER A 12 3.39 -0.87 -13.18
CA SER A 12 3.99 -0.44 -14.43
C SER A 12 4.44 1.00 -14.28
N ALA A 13 5.72 1.25 -14.54
CA ALA A 13 6.27 2.59 -14.67
C ALA A 13 6.54 2.87 -16.16
N GLU A 14 6.04 3.99 -16.64
CA GLU A 14 6.27 4.47 -18.00
C GLU A 14 7.01 5.80 -17.92
N ASP A 15 8.17 5.87 -18.57
CA ASP A 15 8.83 7.13 -18.84
C ASP A 15 8.12 7.82 -20.02
N LYS A 16 7.43 8.92 -19.72
CA LYS A 16 6.64 9.68 -20.71
C LYS A 16 7.48 10.35 -21.78
N THR A 17 8.79 10.48 -21.58
CA THR A 17 9.72 11.18 -22.46
C THR A 17 10.30 10.24 -23.51
N THR A 18 10.65 9.02 -23.10
CA THR A 18 11.26 8.00 -23.96
C THR A 18 10.27 6.92 -24.42
N GLY A 19 9.07 6.86 -23.83
CA GLY A 19 8.07 5.83 -24.07
C GLY A 19 8.44 4.45 -23.49
N GLN A 20 9.55 4.36 -22.76
CA GLN A 20 9.98 3.09 -22.16
C GLN A 20 9.07 2.71 -21.00
N LYS A 21 8.62 1.45 -21.03
CA LYS A 21 7.75 0.85 -20.02
C LYS A 21 8.49 -0.25 -19.29
N ASN A 22 8.66 -0.08 -17.99
CA ASN A 22 9.15 -1.12 -17.11
C ASN A 22 7.99 -1.64 -16.27
N LYS A 23 7.76 -2.96 -16.33
CA LYS A 23 6.74 -3.65 -15.54
C LYS A 23 7.43 -4.44 -14.43
N ILE A 24 6.99 -4.22 -13.20
CA ILE A 24 7.38 -4.97 -12.01
C ILE A 24 6.13 -5.69 -11.52
N THR A 25 6.19 -7.01 -11.44
CA THR A 25 5.11 -7.84 -10.89
C THR A 25 5.49 -8.22 -9.46
N ILE A 26 4.73 -7.77 -8.48
CA ILE A 26 4.89 -8.12 -7.07
C ILE A 26 3.92 -9.27 -6.77
N THR A 27 4.45 -10.49 -6.67
CA THR A 27 3.69 -11.71 -6.42
C THR A 27 3.51 -11.98 -4.93
N ASN A 28 2.43 -12.67 -4.58
CA ASN A 28 2.02 -12.96 -3.20
C ASN A 28 2.76 -14.18 -2.59
N ASP A 29 3.99 -14.46 -3.02
CA ASP A 29 4.57 -15.81 -2.88
C ASP A 29 5.32 -16.04 -1.56
N LYS A 30 5.86 -15.00 -0.91
CA LYS A 30 6.49 -15.09 0.42
C LYS A 30 6.77 -13.72 1.04
N GLY A 31 6.53 -13.59 2.36
CA GLY A 31 6.97 -12.44 3.15
C GLY A 31 5.92 -11.35 3.37
N ARG A 32 4.62 -11.65 3.21
CA ARG A 32 3.60 -10.71 3.69
C ARG A 32 3.67 -10.60 5.21
N LEU A 33 3.46 -9.37 5.67
CA LEU A 33 3.15 -9.03 7.04
C LEU A 33 2.09 -10.00 7.57
N SER A 34 2.34 -10.57 8.74
CA SER A 34 1.34 -11.38 9.41
C SER A 34 0.10 -10.52 9.69
N LYS A 35 -1.06 -11.15 9.94
CA LYS A 35 -2.26 -10.39 10.33
C LYS A 35 -1.96 -9.48 11.52
N ASP A 36 -1.16 -9.96 12.47
CA ASP A 36 -0.73 -9.21 13.64
C ASP A 36 0.12 -7.98 13.27
N ASP A 37 1.02 -8.10 12.30
CA ASP A 37 1.83 -6.95 11.83
C ASP A 37 0.96 -5.94 11.08
N ILE A 38 -0.04 -6.39 10.32
CA ILE A 38 -1.02 -5.53 9.65
C ILE A 38 -1.86 -4.79 10.69
N GLU A 39 -2.35 -5.49 11.71
CA GLU A 39 -3.15 -4.89 12.79
C GLU A 39 -2.34 -3.88 13.59
N LYS A 40 -1.08 -4.19 13.93
CA LYS A 40 -0.16 -3.23 14.56
C LYS A 40 0.08 -2.02 13.68
N MET A 41 0.33 -2.18 12.39
CA MET A 41 0.50 -1.05 11.48
C MET A 41 -0.77 -0.18 11.37
N VAL A 42 -1.95 -0.78 11.36
CA VAL A 42 -3.21 -0.02 11.36
C VAL A 42 -3.40 0.73 12.68
N GLN A 43 -3.06 0.11 13.81
CA GLN A 43 -3.11 0.75 15.13
C GLN A 43 -2.08 1.89 15.26
N GLU A 44 -0.85 1.70 14.77
CA GLU A 44 0.22 2.70 14.78
C GLU A 44 0.02 3.81 13.74
N HIS A 45 -0.61 3.52 12.60
CA HIS A 45 -0.89 4.47 11.52
C HIS A 45 -2.34 4.92 11.47
N HIS A 46 -3.02 5.06 12.62
CA HIS A 46 -4.25 5.85 12.71
C HIS A 46 -3.90 7.34 12.88
N PRO A 47 -3.70 8.14 11.81
CA PRO A 47 -3.20 9.49 11.90
C PRO A 47 -4.40 10.45 11.85
N GLY A 48 -5.37 10.30 12.76
CA GLY A 48 -6.51 11.23 12.75
C GLY A 48 -7.83 10.85 13.38
N ARG A 49 -7.88 10.08 14.47
CA ARG A 49 -9.12 10.00 15.27
C ARG A 49 -9.06 10.67 16.64
N GLU A 50 -7.87 10.94 17.19
CA GLU A 50 -7.77 11.55 18.52
C GLU A 50 -7.46 13.06 18.48
N ASP A 51 -6.88 13.58 17.40
CA ASP A 51 -6.45 15.00 17.34
C ASP A 51 -7.51 15.98 16.81
N ARG A 52 -8.68 15.49 16.37
CA ARG A 52 -9.78 16.36 15.88
C ARG A 52 -10.80 16.76 16.95
N LEU A 53 -10.75 16.14 18.13
CA LEU A 53 -11.74 16.35 19.20
C LEU A 53 -11.32 17.35 20.28
N GLN A 54 -10.09 17.87 20.25
CA GLN A 54 -9.60 18.85 21.23
C GLN A 54 -9.49 20.29 20.71
N ALA A 55 -9.67 20.52 19.41
CA ALA A 55 -9.67 21.87 18.81
C ALA A 55 -11.06 22.55 18.78
N ALA A 56 -12.07 21.98 19.45
CA ALA A 56 -13.44 22.52 19.52
C ALA A 56 -13.92 22.76 20.97
N ARG A 57 -13.01 23.16 21.86
CA ARG A 57 -13.36 23.69 23.19
C ARG A 57 -12.92 25.13 23.32
#